data_AF-A0A3P7IA99-F1
#
_entry.id   AF-A0A3P7IA99-F1
#
_cell.length_a   1.000
_cell.length_b   1.000
_cell.length_c   1.000
_cell.angle_alpha   90.00
_cell.angle_beta   90.00
_cell.angle_gamma   90.00
#
_symmetry.space_group_name_H-M   'P 1'
#
loop_
_entity.id
_entity.type
_entity.pdbx_description
1 polymer ?
#
loop_
_entity_poly.entity_id
_entity_poly.type
_entity_poly.pdbx_seq_one_letter_code
_entity_poly.pdbx_strand_id
1 'polypeptide(L)'
;MYFISPVAKGALAYSNVNAEWLTEARQNAVYVPEEPFCHMGVFTGHPSLRIGDAPHLIEMWGNDSKNALIMTDPDFPLNEVYAPYEDLAIRAFYYPIETRLEFSHVNSTLLPVELRPKVSVLI
;
A
#
# COMPACT_ATOMS: atom_id res chain seq x y z
N MET A 1 7.88 -12.59 3.68
CA MET A 1 6.97 -11.72 2.94
C MET A 1 7.35 -11.87 1.48
N TYR A 2 6.46 -12.39 0.62
CA TYR A 2 6.73 -12.51 -0.81
C TYR A 2 6.11 -11.32 -1.53
N PHE A 3 6.91 -10.53 -2.23
CA PHE A 3 6.40 -9.44 -3.04
C PHE A 3 6.37 -9.90 -4.51
N ILE A 4 5.18 -10.21 -5.01
CA ILE A 4 4.95 -10.75 -6.34
C ILE A 4 4.55 -9.59 -7.26
N SER A 5 5.52 -9.12 -8.03
CA SER A 5 5.31 -8.13 -9.07
C SER A 5 6.47 -8.18 -10.07
N PRO A 6 6.22 -8.05 -11.39
CA PRO A 6 7.28 -8.02 -12.40
C PRO A 6 8.25 -6.84 -12.23
N VAL A 7 7.81 -5.76 -11.56
CA VAL A 7 8.64 -4.59 -11.27
C VAL A 7 9.24 -4.59 -9.87
N ALA A 8 8.90 -5.57 -9.02
CA ALA A 8 9.32 -5.68 -7.62
C ALA A 8 10.82 -5.46 -7.41
N LYS A 9 11.63 -6.28 -8.09
CA LYS A 9 13.08 -6.29 -7.96
C LYS A 9 13.69 -4.97 -8.42
N GLY A 10 13.12 -4.38 -9.47
CA GLY A 10 13.50 -3.05 -9.95
C GLY A 10 13.16 -1.96 -8.96
N ALA A 11 11.93 -1.94 -8.43
CA ALA A 11 11.47 -0.95 -7.47
C ALA A 11 12.27 -0.97 -6.16
N LEU A 12 12.61 -2.16 -5.67
CA LEU A 12 13.53 -2.35 -4.53
C LEU A 12 14.93 -1.81 -4.84
N ALA A 13 15.47 -2.11 -6.02
CA ALA A 13 16.77 -1.59 -6.44
C ALA A 13 16.77 -0.05 -6.54
N TYR A 14 15.71 0.56 -7.11
CA TYR A 14 15.57 2.02 -7.18
C TYR A 14 15.47 2.66 -5.79
N SER A 15 14.74 2.03 -4.86
CA SER A 15 14.62 2.52 -3.48
C SER A 15 15.97 2.53 -2.76
N ASN A 16 16.85 1.58 -3.06
CA ASN A 16 18.21 1.51 -2.49
C ASN A 16 19.18 2.52 -3.11
N VAL A 17 18.93 2.98 -4.34
CA VAL A 17 19.78 3.97 -5.02
C VAL A 17 19.40 5.40 -4.65
N ASN A 18 18.11 5.67 -4.40
CA ASN A 18 17.57 6.98 -4.06
C ASN A 18 17.37 7.16 -2.54
N ALA A 19 18.27 6.60 -1.73
CA ALA A 19 18.17 6.60 -0.27
C ALA A 19 18.09 8.02 0.30
N GLU A 20 18.66 9.01 -0.37
CA GLU A 20 18.67 10.42 0.02
C GLU A 20 17.27 11.06 0.11
N TRP A 21 16.25 10.42 -0.46
CA TRP A 21 14.85 10.86 -0.39
C TRP A 21 14.06 10.22 0.77
N LEU A 22 14.70 9.35 1.56
CA LEU A 22 14.11 8.75 2.76
C LEU A 22 14.24 9.69 3.97
N THR A 23 13.41 9.48 4.99
CA THR A 23 13.57 10.15 6.30
C THR A 23 14.93 9.82 6.92
N GLU A 24 15.56 10.73 7.66
CA GLU A 24 16.89 10.53 8.28
C GLU A 24 17.01 9.19 9.05
N ALA A 25 15.97 8.81 9.79
CA ALA A 25 15.92 7.53 10.52
C ALA A 25 16.06 6.30 9.59
N ARG A 26 15.50 6.36 8.38
CA ARG A 26 15.56 5.29 7.37
C ARG A 26 16.81 5.37 6.50
N GLN A 27 17.37 6.56 6.26
CA GLN A 27 18.67 6.73 5.60
C GLN A 27 19.78 5.99 6.37
N ASN A 28 19.76 6.10 7.70
CA ASN A 28 20.70 5.40 8.58
C ASN A 28 20.51 3.88 8.60
N ALA A 29 19.30 3.39 8.29
CA ALA A 29 18.97 1.97 8.26
C ALA A 29 19.40 1.26 6.95
N VAL A 30 19.77 2.00 5.90
CA VAL A 30 20.23 1.43 4.61
C VAL A 30 21.51 0.58 4.78
N TYR A 31 22.31 0.86 5.81
CA TYR A 31 23.54 0.13 6.12
C TYR A 31 23.34 -1.05 7.08
N VAL A 32 22.11 -1.28 7.56
CA VAL A 32 21.80 -2.35 8.51
C VAL A 32 21.18 -3.53 7.75
N PRO A 33 21.87 -4.69 7.67
CA PRO A 33 21.31 -5.90 7.10
C PRO A 33 20.41 -6.58 8.13
N GLU A 34 19.29 -5.98 8.49
CA GLU A 34 18.24 -6.65 9.27
C GLU A 34 17.02 -6.92 8.40
N GLU A 35 16.65 -8.19 8.24
CA GLU A 35 15.43 -8.59 7.54
C GLU A 35 14.20 -8.25 8.39
N PRO A 36 13.33 -7.34 7.92
CA PRO A 36 12.19 -6.91 8.70
C PRO A 36 11.03 -7.89 8.43
N PHE A 37 10.76 -8.72 9.43
CA PHE A 37 9.51 -9.48 9.65
C PHE A 37 9.33 -10.86 8.99
N CYS A 38 8.63 -11.71 9.75
CA CYS A 38 8.33 -13.12 9.51
C CYS A 38 7.61 -13.39 8.16
N HIS A 39 7.91 -14.53 7.54
CA HIS A 39 7.71 -14.76 6.11
C HIS A 39 6.26 -14.96 5.60
N MET A 40 5.23 -14.67 6.38
CA MET A 40 3.84 -15.13 6.14
C MET A 40 2.98 -14.29 5.17
N GLY A 41 3.39 -13.08 4.79
CA GLY A 41 2.56 -12.19 3.95
C GLY A 41 2.95 -12.18 2.47
N VAL A 42 1.99 -12.17 1.55
CA VAL A 42 2.23 -11.99 0.11
C VAL A 42 1.62 -10.68 -0.36
N PHE A 43 2.42 -9.85 -1.02
CA PHE A 43 2.02 -8.56 -1.57
C PHE A 43 1.99 -8.66 -3.08
N THR A 44 0.91 -8.20 -3.68
CA THR A 44 0.69 -8.29 -5.12
C THR A 44 0.29 -6.91 -5.62
N GLY A 45 0.91 -6.46 -6.71
CA GLY A 45 0.64 -5.14 -7.26
C GLY A 45 -0.52 -5.17 -8.24
N HIS A 46 -1.76 -5.05 -7.75
CA HIS A 46 -2.88 -4.58 -8.57
C HIS A 46 -4.09 -4.15 -7.71
N PRO A 47 -4.42 -2.84 -7.65
CA PRO A 47 -5.47 -2.35 -6.76
C PRO A 47 -6.86 -2.93 -7.05
N SER A 48 -7.13 -3.26 -8.32
CA SER A 48 -8.48 -3.69 -8.74
C SER A 48 -8.76 -5.18 -8.61
N LEU A 49 -7.77 -6.03 -8.28
CA LEU A 49 -7.89 -7.50 -8.34
C LEU A 49 -8.52 -8.03 -9.64
N ARG A 50 -8.21 -7.42 -10.79
CA ARG A 50 -8.71 -7.89 -12.10
C ARG A 50 -7.60 -8.30 -13.06
N ILE A 51 -6.38 -7.81 -12.84
CA ILE A 51 -5.24 -8.00 -13.74
C ILE A 51 -4.01 -8.33 -12.88
N GLY A 52 -3.09 -9.10 -13.45
CA GLY A 52 -1.85 -9.51 -12.80
C GLY A 52 -2.02 -10.76 -11.96
N ASP A 53 -1.12 -10.94 -10.98
CA ASP A 53 -1.03 -12.18 -10.20
C ASP A 53 -2.06 -12.27 -9.07
N ALA A 54 -2.69 -11.15 -8.69
CA ALA A 54 -3.63 -11.09 -7.57
C ALA A 54 -4.85 -12.01 -7.74
N PRO A 55 -5.58 -11.99 -8.89
CA PRO A 55 -6.69 -12.90 -9.15
C PRO A 55 -6.28 -14.38 -9.06
N HIS A 56 -5.12 -14.72 -9.63
CA HIS A 56 -4.63 -16.10 -9.66
C HIS A 56 -4.32 -16.63 -8.25
N LEU A 57 -3.72 -15.79 -7.40
CA LEU A 57 -3.45 -16.14 -6.00
C LEU A 57 -4.74 -16.30 -5.19
N ILE A 58 -5.76 -15.49 -5.47
CA ILE A 58 -7.09 -15.63 -4.86
C ILE A 58 -7.76 -16.93 -5.33
N GLU A 59 -7.63 -17.33 -6.60
CA GLU A 59 -8.14 -18.64 -7.06
C GLU A 59 -7.46 -19.81 -6.33
N MET A 60 -6.14 -19.72 -6.12
CA MET A 60 -5.37 -20.77 -5.43
C MET A 60 -5.66 -20.86 -3.93
N TRP A 61 -5.82 -19.72 -3.26
CA TRP A 61 -5.85 -19.62 -1.80
C TRP A 61 -7.23 -19.27 -1.23
N GLY A 62 -8.17 -18.93 -2.11
CA GLY A 62 -9.50 -18.44 -1.80
C GLY A 62 -10.36 -19.43 -1.02
N ASN A 63 -10.14 -20.73 -1.20
CA ASN A 63 -11.00 -21.76 -0.61
C ASN A 63 -10.62 -22.13 0.83
N ASP A 64 -9.59 -21.50 1.41
CA ASP A 64 -9.21 -21.70 2.82
C ASP A 64 -9.50 -20.45 3.66
N SER A 65 -10.42 -20.57 4.61
CA SER A 65 -10.80 -19.51 5.56
C SER A 65 -9.68 -19.01 6.48
N LYS A 66 -8.57 -19.76 6.58
CA LYS A 66 -7.37 -19.32 7.30
C LYS A 66 -6.62 -18.23 6.55
N ASN A 67 -6.78 -18.15 5.23
CA ASN A 67 -6.18 -17.10 4.43
C ASN A 67 -6.96 -15.80 4.56
N ALA A 68 -6.27 -14.70 4.29
CA ALA A 68 -6.85 -13.37 4.32
C ALA A 68 -6.34 -12.51 3.17
N LEU A 69 -7.26 -11.73 2.60
CA LEU A 69 -6.99 -10.66 1.66
C LEU A 69 -7.10 -9.34 2.41
N ILE A 70 -6.07 -8.49 2.31
CA ILE A 70 -6.06 -7.16 2.93
C ILE A 70 -5.93 -6.12 1.83
N MET A 71 -6.95 -5.29 1.68
CA MET A 71 -6.98 -4.16 0.76
C MET A 71 -6.50 -2.90 1.47
N THR A 72 -5.45 -2.28 0.94
CA THR A 72 -4.81 -1.09 1.53
C THR A 72 -4.98 0.17 0.69
N ASP A 73 -5.59 0.09 -0.49
CA ASP A 73 -5.75 1.23 -1.40
C ASP A 73 -7.09 1.95 -1.13
N PRO A 74 -7.08 3.26 -0.78
CA PRO A 74 -8.30 4.01 -0.49
C PRO A 74 -9.23 4.15 -1.70
N ASP A 75 -8.70 4.16 -2.92
CA ASP A 75 -9.50 4.45 -4.12
C ASP A 75 -10.26 3.22 -4.63
N PHE A 76 -10.04 2.05 -4.03
CA PHE A 76 -10.59 0.76 -4.45
C PHE A 76 -11.43 0.12 -3.33
N PRO A 77 -12.75 0.38 -3.29
CA PRO A 77 -13.59 -0.09 -2.21
C PRO A 77 -13.78 -1.61 -2.27
N LEU A 78 -13.77 -2.23 -1.09
CA LEU A 78 -13.72 -3.69 -0.97
C LEU A 78 -14.92 -4.39 -1.62
N ASN A 79 -16.13 -3.84 -1.48
CA ASN A 79 -17.36 -4.41 -2.03
C ASN A 79 -17.30 -4.56 -3.56
N GLU A 80 -16.74 -3.59 -4.28
CA GLU A 80 -16.66 -3.64 -5.75
C GLU A 80 -15.57 -4.59 -6.22
N VAL A 81 -14.43 -4.54 -5.54
CA VAL A 81 -13.24 -5.28 -5.92
C VAL A 81 -13.36 -6.76 -5.54
N TYR A 82 -13.99 -7.06 -4.40
CA TYR A 82 -14.16 -8.42 -3.90
C TYR A 82 -15.44 -9.11 -4.40
N ALA A 83 -16.40 -8.39 -5.00
CA ALA A 83 -17.65 -8.96 -5.51
C ALA A 83 -17.51 -10.30 -6.28
N PRO A 84 -16.54 -10.50 -7.19
CA PRO A 84 -16.39 -11.77 -7.92
C PRO A 84 -15.92 -12.95 -7.07
N TYR A 85 -15.51 -12.70 -5.83
CA TYR A 85 -14.83 -13.63 -4.94
C TYR A 85 -15.64 -13.88 -3.65
N GLU A 86 -16.86 -13.36 -3.54
CA GLU A 86 -17.70 -13.46 -2.33
C GLU A 86 -18.04 -14.91 -1.95
N ASP A 87 -18.05 -15.83 -2.93
CA ASP A 87 -18.30 -17.25 -2.70
C ASP A 87 -17.10 -18.00 -2.09
N LEU A 88 -15.91 -17.36 -2.04
CA LEU A 88 -14.69 -17.96 -1.52
C LEU A 88 -14.63 -17.85 0.01
N ALA A 89 -14.05 -18.86 0.66
CA ALA A 89 -13.93 -18.90 2.11
C ALA A 89 -12.92 -17.89 2.70
N ILE A 90 -12.02 -17.35 1.86
CA ILE A 90 -11.00 -16.37 2.23
C ILE A 90 -11.62 -15.12 2.85
N ARG A 91 -11.02 -14.60 3.92
CA ARG A 91 -11.55 -13.42 4.60
C ARG A 91 -10.96 -12.16 4.00
N ALA A 92 -11.79 -11.21 3.61
CA ALA A 92 -11.35 -9.95 3.05
C ALA A 92 -11.49 -8.80 4.06
N PHE A 93 -10.46 -7.95 4.17
CA PHE A 93 -10.42 -6.80 5.07
C PHE A 93 -10.02 -5.54 4.31
N TYR A 94 -10.55 -4.39 4.74
CA TYR A 94 -10.26 -3.08 4.16
C TYR A 94 -9.62 -2.17 5.21
N TYR A 95 -8.34 -1.86 5.00
CA TYR A 95 -7.54 -0.99 5.85
C TYR A 95 -6.76 -0.01 4.97
N PRO A 96 -7.42 1.04 4.46
CA PRO A 96 -6.81 1.96 3.52
C PRO A 96 -5.65 2.71 4.17
N ILE A 97 -4.52 2.76 3.48
CA ILE A 97 -3.34 3.54 3.87
C ILE A 97 -3.36 4.81 3.04
N GLU A 98 -3.82 5.90 3.65
CA GLU A 98 -3.86 7.22 3.03
C GLU A 98 -2.60 8.00 3.38
N THR A 99 -1.86 8.42 2.35
CA THR A 99 -0.65 9.24 2.51
C THR A 99 -0.84 10.67 2.01
N ARG A 100 -2.00 10.97 1.42
CA ARG A 100 -2.38 12.32 1.00
C ARG A 100 -2.58 13.23 2.21
N LEU A 101 -2.48 14.52 1.92
CA LEU A 101 -2.63 15.59 2.90
C LEU A 101 -4.08 15.67 3.41
N GLU A 102 -4.27 15.51 4.71
CA GLU A 102 -5.60 15.56 5.33
C GLU A 102 -6.12 17.01 5.45
N PHE A 103 -7.41 17.21 5.18
CA PHE A 103 -8.05 18.54 5.29
C PHE A 103 -7.85 19.19 6.66
N SER A 104 -7.91 18.41 7.75
CA SER A 104 -7.71 18.93 9.10
C SER A 104 -6.32 19.56 9.24
N HIS A 105 -5.27 18.89 8.78
CA HIS A 105 -3.89 19.38 8.79
C HIS A 105 -3.71 20.63 7.92
N VAL A 106 -4.35 20.66 6.75
CA VAL A 106 -4.33 21.85 5.87
C VAL A 106 -4.92 23.06 6.57
N ASN A 107 -6.09 22.89 7.18
CA ASN A 107 -6.88 23.99 7.70
C ASN A 107 -6.42 24.46 9.09
N SER A 108 -5.85 23.56 9.92
CA SER A 108 -5.39 23.90 11.26
C SER A 108 -3.96 24.39 11.31
N THR A 109 -3.10 23.89 10.42
CA THR A 109 -1.64 24.05 10.55
C THR A 109 -1.05 24.68 9.30
N LEU A 110 -1.20 24.03 8.14
CA LEU A 110 -0.47 24.41 6.93
C LEU A 110 -0.83 25.83 6.44
N LEU A 111 -2.11 26.14 6.27
CA LEU A 111 -2.57 27.43 5.75
C LEU A 111 -2.42 28.58 6.76
N PRO A 112 -2.93 28.49 8.01
CA PRO A 112 -2.90 29.62 8.93
C PRO A 112 -1.55 29.82 9.63
N VAL A 113 -0.74 28.77 9.81
CA VAL A 113 0.49 28.85 10.60
C VAL A 113 1.72 28.90 9.70
N GLU A 114 1.89 27.91 8.83
CA GLU A 114 3.16 27.73 8.09
C GLU A 114 3.26 28.59 6.84
N LEU A 115 2.25 28.52 5.96
CA LEU A 115 2.34 29.13 4.63
C LEU A 115 1.76 30.55 4.58
N ARG A 116 0.68 30.82 5.31
CA ARG A 116 -0.07 32.10 5.32
C ARG A 116 -0.22 32.75 3.94
N PRO A 117 -0.71 32.00 2.93
CA PRO A 117 -0.81 32.53 1.58
C PRO A 117 -1.88 33.63 1.50
N LYS A 118 -1.69 34.62 0.62
CA LYS A 118 -2.71 35.63 0.32
C LYS A 118 -3.86 35.07 -0.52
N VAL A 119 -3.57 34.14 -1.41
CA VAL A 119 -4.52 33.48 -2.31
C VAL A 119 -4.10 32.02 -2.46
N SER A 120 -5.06 31.11 -2.41
CA SER A 120 -4.85 29.67 -2.60
C SER A 120 -5.68 29.19 -3.79
N VAL A 121 -5.11 28.30 -4.61
CA VAL A 121 -5.79 27.62 -5.72
C VAL A 121 -5.81 26.13 -5.41
N LEU A 122 -6.98 25.51 -5.51
CA LEU A 122 -7.18 24.06 -5.35
C LEU A 122 -7.21 23.42 -6.74
N ILE A 123 -6.46 22.34 -6.91
CA ILE A 123 -6.37 21.52 -8.13
C ILE A 123 -6.79 20.08 -7.83
#